data_AF-A0A535I6Q0-F1
#
_entry.id   AF-A0A535I6Q0-F1
#
_cell.length_a   1.000
_cell.length_b   1.000
_cell.length_c   1.000
_cell.angle_alpha   90.00
_cell.angle_beta   90.00
_cell.angle_gamma   90.00
#
_symmetry.space_group_name_H-M   'P 1'
#
loop_
_entity.id
_entity.type
_entity.pdbx_description
1 polymer ?
#
loop_
_entity_poly.entity_id
_entity_poly.type
_entity_poly.pdbx_seq_one_letter_code
_entity_poly.pdbx_strand_id
1 'polypeptide(L)'
;MDCDRLRLRDTFAGERRIAGGQRAMAVAHEIECGHAMVKYEDDSTRWHQPYHMTSITTTWLDYREVYPTHHVSGNLKVLHQLWSPQLRNARDILLWLPPSYQHSRRHYPVIYMQDAQNLFDPATSFGGQTWHVGETMTALGREGIEAIVVGIPHMGEQRIVEYNPFPSRHPGRGEQYVEFLLETLKPLVDRDFRTLPMPST
;
A
#
# COMPACT_ATOMS: atom_id res chain seq x y z
N MET A 1 -1.90 -26.84 25.11
CA MET A 1 -1.44 -28.07 24.44
C MET A 1 -0.11 -27.76 23.80
N ASP A 2 0.80 -28.69 23.96
CA ASP A 2 2.26 -28.57 23.89
C ASP A 2 2.79 -28.20 22.50
N CYS A 3 3.76 -27.28 22.46
CA CYS A 3 4.49 -26.89 21.26
C CYS A 3 5.84 -27.59 21.31
N ASP A 4 5.98 -28.73 20.62
CA ASP A 4 7.30 -29.33 20.48
C ASP A 4 7.49 -29.99 19.10
N ARG A 5 8.62 -29.60 18.48
CA ARG A 5 9.33 -30.24 17.36
C ARG A 5 8.52 -30.73 16.15
N LEU A 6 8.71 -30.03 15.03
CA LEU A 6 8.98 -30.74 13.76
C LEU A 6 9.97 -29.96 12.88
N ARG A 7 10.92 -30.74 12.38
CA ARG A 7 12.10 -30.32 11.63
C ARG A 7 11.73 -29.82 10.24
N LEU A 8 12.42 -28.75 9.82
CA LEU A 8 12.65 -28.38 8.42
C LEU A 8 13.06 -29.61 7.60
N ARG A 9 12.26 -29.95 6.60
CA ARG A 9 12.67 -30.71 5.42
C ARG A 9 12.02 -30.07 4.21
N ASP A 10 12.84 -29.42 3.40
CA ASP A 10 12.50 -29.01 2.05
C ASP A 10 11.91 -30.21 1.30
N THR A 11 10.65 -30.08 0.87
CA THR A 11 10.00 -31.07 0.00
C THR A 11 9.86 -30.46 -1.38
N PHE A 12 10.79 -30.85 -2.25
CA PHE A 12 10.75 -30.67 -3.69
C PHE A 12 9.55 -31.45 -4.24
N ALA A 13 8.49 -30.76 -4.68
CA ALA A 13 7.39 -31.40 -5.42
C ALA A 13 7.74 -31.40 -6.90
N GLY A 14 8.06 -32.58 -7.43
CA GLY A 14 8.67 -32.78 -8.74
C GLY A 14 7.89 -32.28 -9.96
N GLU A 15 8.63 -32.18 -11.07
CA GLU A 15 8.15 -31.81 -12.40
C GLU A 15 7.29 -32.92 -13.02
N ARG A 16 6.14 -32.55 -13.61
CA ARG A 16 5.47 -33.38 -14.61
C ARG A 16 5.37 -32.64 -15.94
N ARG A 17 5.94 -33.24 -16.99
CA ARG A 17 5.69 -32.83 -18.38
C ARG A 17 4.24 -33.14 -18.75
N ILE A 18 3.54 -32.13 -19.25
CA ILE A 18 2.33 -32.29 -20.06
C ILE A 18 2.70 -32.09 -21.53
N ALA A 19 2.00 -32.80 -22.42
CA ALA A 19 2.21 -32.71 -23.86
C ALA A 19 1.97 -31.26 -24.32
N GLY A 20 3.00 -30.63 -24.91
CA GLY A 20 2.96 -29.23 -25.36
C GLY A 20 4.17 -28.37 -24.98
N GLY A 21 5.07 -28.84 -24.11
CA GLY A 21 6.40 -28.22 -23.95
C GLY A 21 6.46 -26.89 -23.18
N GLN A 22 5.45 -26.52 -22.39
CA GLN A 22 5.49 -25.31 -21.53
C GLN A 22 5.82 -25.63 -20.06
N ARG A 23 6.52 -24.70 -19.40
CA ARG A 23 6.93 -24.75 -17.98
C ARG A 23 5.96 -23.96 -17.11
N ALA A 24 5.50 -24.56 -16.01
CA ALA A 24 4.82 -23.85 -14.92
C ALA A 24 5.74 -23.82 -13.70
N MET A 25 5.90 -22.65 -13.06
CA MET A 25 6.43 -22.57 -11.69
C MET A 25 5.32 -22.08 -10.77
N ALA A 26 4.99 -22.87 -9.75
CA ALA A 26 4.17 -22.45 -8.63
C ALA A 26 5.10 -22.05 -7.48
N VAL A 27 4.92 -20.86 -6.92
CA VAL A 27 5.50 -20.50 -5.62
C VAL A 27 4.32 -20.29 -4.68
N ALA A 28 4.14 -21.19 -3.72
CA ALA A 28 3.16 -21.06 -2.66
C ALA A 28 3.85 -20.49 -1.41
N HIS A 29 3.32 -19.40 -0.86
CA HIS A 29 3.51 -19.05 0.54
C HIS A 29 2.14 -19.16 1.21
N GLU A 30 2.06 -20.07 2.16
CA GLU A 30 0.88 -20.33 2.98
C GLU A 30 0.76 -19.19 4.01
N ILE A 31 -0.31 -18.39 3.92
CA ILE A 31 -0.73 -17.48 4.99
C ILE A 31 -2.15 -17.86 5.36
N GLU A 32 -2.30 -18.51 6.50
CA GLU A 32 -3.57 -18.72 7.18
C GLU A 32 -4.16 -17.35 7.57
N CYS A 33 -5.11 -16.84 6.79
CA CYS A 33 -6.49 -16.54 7.20
C CYS A 33 -7.16 -15.73 6.07
N GLY A 34 -7.95 -16.41 5.22
CA GLY A 34 -9.05 -15.82 4.46
C GLY A 34 -8.74 -14.85 3.30
N HIS A 35 -8.58 -15.42 2.11
CA HIS A 35 -8.63 -14.83 0.76
C HIS A 35 -7.33 -14.25 0.16
N ALA A 36 -6.46 -15.16 -0.30
CA ALA A 36 -5.63 -14.92 -1.48
C ALA A 36 -6.37 -15.45 -2.71
N MET A 37 -6.45 -14.66 -3.79
CA MET A 37 -6.84 -15.17 -5.12
C MET A 37 -5.92 -14.60 -6.21
N VAL A 38 -5.44 -15.50 -7.05
CA VAL A 38 -4.52 -15.32 -8.20
C VAL A 38 -5.29 -15.67 -9.48
N LYS A 39 -4.99 -15.08 -10.65
CA LYS A 39 -4.87 -15.83 -11.94
C LYS A 39 -4.20 -15.05 -13.09
N TYR A 40 -3.76 -15.87 -14.06
CA TYR A 40 -2.73 -15.82 -15.10
C TYR A 40 -3.01 -14.99 -16.37
N GLU A 41 -1.97 -14.87 -17.20
CA GLU A 41 -1.91 -14.28 -18.55
C GLU A 41 -2.55 -15.23 -19.60
N ASP A 42 -3.50 -14.71 -20.38
CA ASP A 42 -3.98 -15.32 -21.62
C ASP A 42 -3.86 -14.29 -22.76
N ASP A 43 -3.25 -14.74 -23.85
CA ASP A 43 -2.97 -14.00 -25.07
C ASP A 43 -4.20 -14.12 -25.99
N SER A 44 -5.09 -13.13 -25.95
CA SER A 44 -5.91 -12.75 -27.13
C SER A 44 -6.81 -11.53 -26.88
N THR A 45 -6.63 -10.53 -27.75
CA THR A 45 -7.59 -9.49 -28.17
C THR A 45 -9.04 -9.61 -27.64
N ARG A 46 -9.31 -9.03 -26.47
CA ARG A 46 -10.67 -8.67 -26.04
C ARG A 46 -10.64 -7.56 -24.99
N TRP A 47 -11.41 -6.50 -25.21
CA TRP A 47 -11.66 -5.47 -24.19
C TRP A 47 -12.35 -6.13 -22.99
N HIS A 48 -11.66 -6.19 -21.85
CA HIS A 48 -12.23 -6.70 -20.60
C HIS A 48 -12.97 -5.59 -19.86
N GLN A 49 -14.14 -5.93 -19.32
CA GLN A 49 -14.99 -5.03 -18.54
C GLN A 49 -14.29 -4.53 -17.26
N PRO A 50 -14.65 -3.33 -16.73
CA PRO A 50 -14.01 -2.77 -15.56
C PRO A 50 -14.09 -3.76 -14.40
N TYR A 51 -12.94 -4.00 -13.78
CA TYR A 51 -12.77 -4.87 -12.63
C TYR A 51 -13.83 -4.52 -11.56
N HIS A 52 -14.80 -5.40 -11.34
CA HIS A 52 -15.78 -5.23 -10.27
C HIS A 52 -15.04 -5.32 -8.93
N MET A 53 -14.70 -4.17 -8.35
CA MET A 53 -13.93 -4.00 -7.12
C MET A 53 -14.73 -4.35 -5.85
N THR A 54 -15.52 -5.43 -5.88
CA THR A 54 -16.66 -5.60 -4.96
C THR A 54 -16.34 -6.35 -3.67
N SER A 55 -15.09 -6.64 -3.30
CA SER A 55 -14.84 -7.18 -1.95
C SER A 55 -13.40 -7.13 -1.41
N ILE A 56 -12.65 -6.04 -1.62
CA ILE A 56 -11.42 -5.83 -0.81
C ILE A 56 -11.86 -5.24 0.54
N THR A 57 -11.93 -6.08 1.57
CA THR A 57 -12.06 -5.61 2.96
C THR A 57 -10.72 -5.03 3.39
N THR A 58 -10.72 -3.77 3.83
CA THR A 58 -9.53 -3.12 4.40
C THR A 58 -9.65 -3.06 5.91
N THR A 59 -8.50 -3.20 6.58
CA THR A 59 -8.40 -2.98 8.02
C THR A 59 -7.32 -1.94 8.24
N TRP A 60 -7.73 -0.75 8.67
CA TRP A 60 -6.81 0.33 9.05
C TRP A 60 -6.48 0.22 10.54
N LEU A 61 -5.25 -0.17 10.84
CA LEU A 61 -4.75 -0.36 12.20
C LEU A 61 -4.16 0.95 12.74
N ASP A 62 -4.10 1.11 14.06
CA ASP A 62 -3.29 2.19 14.62
C ASP A 62 -1.81 1.93 14.33
N TYR A 63 -1.04 2.96 13.99
CA TYR A 63 0.38 2.81 13.70
C TYR A 63 1.13 2.11 14.84
N ARG A 64 0.75 2.38 16.10
CA ARG A 64 1.39 1.80 17.28
C ARG A 64 1.03 0.33 17.51
N GLU A 65 -0.05 -0.17 16.90
CA GLU A 65 -0.38 -1.59 16.93
C GLU A 65 0.53 -2.40 15.99
N VAL A 66 0.92 -1.80 14.86
CA VAL A 66 1.81 -2.42 13.88
C VAL A 66 3.28 -2.24 14.27
N TYR A 67 3.63 -1.07 14.81
CA TYR A 67 5.00 -0.68 15.18
C TYR A 67 5.08 -0.27 16.65
N PRO A 68 5.02 -1.22 17.61
CA PRO A 68 4.86 -0.93 19.03
C PRO A 68 6.08 -0.29 19.71
N THR A 69 7.27 -0.43 19.12
CA THR A 69 8.51 0.17 19.62
C THR A 69 8.79 1.55 19.03
N HIS A 70 7.95 2.02 18.12
CA HIS A 70 8.13 3.27 17.41
C HIS A 70 7.41 4.43 18.13
N HIS A 71 7.92 5.64 17.95
CA HIS A 71 7.41 6.84 18.61
C HIS A 71 6.98 7.88 17.59
N VAL A 72 5.68 7.91 17.30
CA VAL A 72 5.06 8.89 16.39
C VAL A 72 4.05 9.76 17.13
N SER A 73 3.87 10.99 16.65
CA SER A 73 2.84 11.92 17.13
C SER A 73 1.59 11.91 16.24
N GLY A 74 0.43 12.20 16.82
CA GLY A 74 -0.83 12.33 16.08
C GLY A 74 -1.56 11.01 15.81
N ASN A 75 -2.61 11.12 14.99
CA ASN A 75 -3.50 10.04 14.60
C ASN A 75 -3.04 9.42 13.28
N LEU A 76 -2.12 8.46 13.37
CA LEU A 76 -1.54 7.76 12.23
C LEU A 76 -2.11 6.34 12.15
N LYS A 77 -2.64 6.00 10.99
CA LYS A 77 -3.17 4.68 10.65
C LYS A 77 -2.29 3.99 9.63
N VAL A 78 -2.34 2.66 9.63
CA VAL A 78 -1.62 1.80 8.68
C VAL A 78 -2.61 0.85 8.02
N LEU A 79 -2.64 0.85 6.69
CA LEU A 79 -3.15 -0.28 5.94
C LEU A 79 -1.97 -1.20 5.65
N HIS A 80 -1.88 -2.28 6.41
CA HIS A 80 -0.74 -3.18 6.37
C HIS A 80 -0.78 -4.06 5.11
N GLN A 81 0.36 -4.17 4.42
CA GLN A 81 0.54 -5.06 3.26
C GLN A 81 -0.52 -4.91 2.16
N LEU A 82 -0.85 -3.68 1.75
CA LEU A 82 -1.71 -3.45 0.59
C LEU A 82 -1.04 -4.01 -0.67
N TRP A 83 -1.65 -5.05 -1.25
CA TRP A 83 -1.23 -5.61 -2.53
C TRP A 83 -1.60 -4.68 -3.69
N SER A 84 -0.61 -4.38 -4.54
CA SER A 84 -0.78 -3.69 -5.82
C SER A 84 -0.70 -4.70 -6.97
N PRO A 85 -1.81 -4.94 -7.70
CA PRO A 85 -1.75 -5.76 -8.91
C PRO A 85 -0.92 -5.09 -10.01
N GLN A 86 -0.95 -3.76 -10.13
CA GLN A 86 -0.20 -2.99 -11.14
C GLN A 86 1.32 -3.09 -10.90
N LEU A 87 1.75 -2.98 -9.64
CA LEU A 87 3.17 -3.01 -9.27
C LEU A 87 3.68 -4.42 -8.95
N ARG A 88 2.77 -5.39 -8.74
CA ARG A 88 3.06 -6.78 -8.34
C ARG A 88 3.89 -6.85 -7.05
N ASN A 89 3.56 -5.99 -6.09
CA ASN A 89 4.16 -5.97 -4.76
C ASN A 89 3.13 -5.56 -3.70
N ALA A 90 3.49 -5.75 -2.44
CA ALA A 90 2.73 -5.25 -1.30
C ALA A 90 3.54 -4.18 -0.56
N ARG A 91 2.85 -3.19 0.00
CA ARG A 91 3.45 -2.18 0.88
C ARG A 91 2.47 -1.73 1.94
N ASP A 92 3.01 -1.28 3.05
CA ASP A 92 2.21 -0.57 4.04
C ASP A 92 1.85 0.82 3.50
N ILE A 93 0.63 1.27 3.78
CA ILE A 93 0.20 2.64 3.48
C ILE A 93 -0.06 3.36 4.79
N LEU A 94 0.55 4.54 4.92
CA LEU A 94 0.40 5.39 6.09
C LEU A 94 -0.71 6.40 5.84
N LEU A 95 -1.58 6.62 6.82
CA LEU A 95 -2.66 7.60 6.72
C LEU A 95 -2.73 8.43 7.99
N TRP A 96 -2.39 9.71 7.88
CA TRP A 96 -2.48 10.66 8.97
C TRP A 96 -3.83 11.40 8.90
N LEU A 97 -4.49 11.49 10.05
CA LEU A 97 -5.79 12.16 10.19
C LEU A 97 -5.66 13.49 10.94
N PRO A 98 -6.36 14.55 10.48
CA PRO A 98 -6.34 15.83 11.15
C PRO A 98 -6.97 15.75 12.55
N PRO A 99 -6.55 16.60 13.52
CA PRO A 99 -7.03 16.56 14.89
C PRO A 99 -8.56 16.62 15.02
N SER A 100 -9.24 17.38 14.15
CA SER A 100 -10.69 17.49 14.19
C SER A 100 -11.43 16.24 13.67
N TYR A 101 -10.75 15.29 13.01
CA TYR A 101 -11.37 14.22 12.23
C TYR A 101 -12.36 13.39 13.06
N GLN A 102 -12.03 13.04 14.31
CA GLN A 102 -12.88 12.21 15.17
C GLN A 102 -14.10 12.94 15.72
N HIS A 103 -14.04 14.27 15.80
CA HIS A 103 -15.07 15.11 16.43
C HIS A 103 -15.90 15.90 15.41
N SER A 104 -15.68 15.65 14.12
CA SER A 104 -16.30 16.36 13.02
C SER A 104 -16.86 15.39 11.98
N ARG A 105 -17.92 15.83 11.29
CA ARG A 105 -18.48 15.16 10.11
C ARG A 105 -17.99 15.76 8.80
N ARG A 106 -17.02 16.68 8.86
CA ARG A 106 -16.41 17.31 7.70
C ARG A 106 -15.74 16.27 6.80
N HIS A 107 -15.74 16.56 5.50
CA HIS A 107 -14.90 15.87 4.52
C HIS A 107 -13.65 16.70 4.27
N TYR A 108 -12.51 16.04 4.07
CA TYR A 108 -11.20 16.68 4.05
C TYR A 108 -10.52 16.51 2.68
N PRO A 109 -9.80 17.54 2.19
CA PRO A 109 -8.89 17.32 1.07
C PRO A 109 -7.84 16.27 1.42
N VAL A 110 -7.31 15.59 0.41
CA VAL A 110 -6.35 14.50 0.59
C VAL A 110 -5.04 14.85 -0.11
N ILE A 111 -3.93 14.73 0.61
CA ILE A 111 -2.58 14.91 0.09
C ILE A 111 -1.92 13.52 0.00
N TYR A 112 -1.59 13.08 -1.21
CA TYR A 112 -0.82 11.86 -1.42
C TYR A 112 0.67 12.21 -1.47
N MET A 113 1.45 11.65 -0.55
CA MET A 113 2.88 11.94 -0.41
C MET A 113 3.71 10.67 -0.58
N GLN A 114 4.69 10.74 -1.48
CA GLN A 114 5.70 9.71 -1.70
C GLN A 114 6.71 9.65 -0.54
N ASP A 115 7.56 8.62 -0.54
CA ASP A 115 8.64 8.44 0.43
C ASP A 115 8.17 8.46 1.90
N ALA A 116 7.03 7.81 2.17
CA ALA A 116 6.34 7.93 3.44
C ALA A 116 7.14 7.50 4.68
N GLN A 117 8.15 6.66 4.51
CA GLN A 117 9.07 6.29 5.58
C GLN A 117 9.80 7.50 6.18
N ASN A 118 9.87 8.62 5.47
CA ASN A 118 10.47 9.86 5.96
C ASN A 118 9.47 10.84 6.61
N LEU A 119 8.16 10.60 6.58
CA LEU A 119 7.20 11.67 6.87
C LEU A 119 6.89 11.86 8.36
N PHE A 120 6.82 10.77 9.12
CA PHE A 120 6.22 10.79 10.46
C PHE A 120 7.10 10.19 11.55
N ASP A 121 7.94 9.21 11.22
CA ASP A 121 8.65 8.42 12.21
C ASP A 121 10.18 8.51 12.04
N PRO A 122 10.91 9.05 13.03
CA PRO A 122 12.37 9.06 13.03
C PRO A 122 12.98 7.65 12.84
N ALA A 123 12.33 6.60 13.36
CA ALA A 123 12.85 5.22 13.28
C ALA A 123 12.90 4.69 11.84
N THR A 124 12.02 5.16 10.96
CA THR A 124 11.97 4.76 9.54
C THR A 124 12.60 5.79 8.61
N SER A 125 12.87 7.00 9.12
CA SER A 125 13.34 8.13 8.30
C SER A 125 14.81 8.05 7.98
N PHE A 126 15.16 8.47 6.75
CA PHE A 126 16.55 8.60 6.35
C PHE A 126 17.31 9.56 7.28
N GLY A 127 18.41 9.09 7.86
CA GLY A 127 19.20 9.87 8.82
C GLY A 127 18.50 10.16 10.16
N GLY A 128 17.41 9.46 10.46
CA GLY A 128 16.66 9.64 11.70
C GLY A 128 15.88 10.96 11.80
N GLN A 129 15.71 11.68 10.70
CA GLN A 129 15.03 12.97 10.65
C GLN A 129 13.79 12.89 9.77
N THR A 130 12.63 13.18 10.34
CA THR A 130 11.38 13.21 9.57
C THR A 130 11.28 14.50 8.76
N TRP A 131 10.35 14.53 7.82
CA TRP A 131 9.95 15.76 7.12
C TRP A 131 8.92 16.58 7.90
N HIS A 132 8.67 16.21 9.16
CA HIS A 132 7.77 16.92 10.09
C HIS A 132 6.36 17.17 9.55
N VAL A 133 5.81 16.23 8.75
CA VAL A 133 4.52 16.43 8.09
C VAL A 133 3.38 16.44 9.11
N GLY A 134 3.40 15.51 10.07
CA GLY A 134 2.35 15.43 11.10
C GLY A 134 2.32 16.68 11.98
N GLU A 135 3.48 17.19 12.36
CA GLU A 135 3.64 18.40 13.17
C GLU A 135 3.19 19.64 12.39
N THR A 136 3.59 19.76 11.13
CA THR A 136 3.19 20.87 10.25
C THR A 136 1.67 20.88 10.04
N MET A 137 1.07 19.73 9.74
CA MET A 137 -0.38 19.63 9.56
C MET A 137 -1.15 19.88 10.87
N THR A 138 -0.58 19.51 12.02
CA THR A 138 -1.15 19.84 13.34
C THR A 138 -1.13 21.35 13.59
N ALA A 139 -0.04 22.04 13.24
CA ALA A 139 0.06 23.48 13.37
C ALA A 139 -0.93 24.20 12.44
N LEU A 140 -0.96 23.84 11.16
CA LEU A 140 -1.91 24.37 10.16
C LEU A 140 -3.37 24.13 10.55
N GLY A 141 -3.68 23.00 11.20
CA GLY A 141 -5.01 22.71 11.71
C GLY A 141 -5.52 23.74 12.71
N ARG A 142 -4.62 24.38 13.49
CA ARG A 142 -4.98 25.46 14.42
C ARG A 142 -5.35 26.76 13.69
N GLU A 143 -4.93 26.89 12.44
CA GLU A 143 -5.28 27.99 11.53
C GLU A 143 -6.50 27.65 10.66
N GLY A 144 -7.11 26.48 10.85
CA GLY A 144 -8.29 26.01 10.10
C GLY A 144 -7.96 25.27 8.80
N ILE A 145 -6.67 25.09 8.48
CA ILE A 145 -6.20 24.36 7.30
C ILE A 145 -5.96 22.89 7.69
N GLU A 146 -6.85 22.00 7.26
CA GLU A 146 -6.73 20.56 7.55
C GLU A 146 -6.88 19.73 6.29
N ALA A 147 -6.11 18.64 6.21
CA ALA A 147 -6.16 17.64 5.16
C ALA A 147 -5.87 16.25 5.75
N ILE A 148 -6.32 15.20 5.07
CA ILE A 148 -5.82 13.84 5.28
C ILE A 148 -4.52 13.71 4.50
N VAL A 149 -3.50 13.11 5.10
CA VAL A 149 -2.25 12.79 4.39
C VAL A 149 -2.13 11.30 4.21
N VAL A 150 -2.02 10.85 2.96
CA VAL A 150 -1.77 9.46 2.59
C VAL A 150 -0.31 9.34 2.18
N GLY A 151 0.50 8.69 3.02
CA GLY A 151 1.89 8.39 2.75
C GLY A 151 2.04 7.05 2.02
N ILE A 152 2.74 7.06 0.87
CA ILE A 152 3.17 5.87 0.14
C ILE A 152 4.68 5.64 0.34
N PRO A 153 5.11 4.65 1.15
CA PRO A 153 6.51 4.26 1.26
C PRO A 153 7.07 3.79 -0.10
N HIS A 154 8.35 4.08 -0.34
CA HIS A 154 9.05 3.51 -1.50
C HIS A 154 9.54 2.09 -1.20
N MET A 155 9.77 1.30 -2.24
CA MET A 155 10.20 -0.10 -2.14
C MET A 155 11.72 -0.26 -2.25
N GLY A 156 12.47 0.48 -1.42
CA GLY A 156 13.94 0.45 -1.43
C GLY A 156 14.51 0.84 -2.80
N GLU A 157 15.31 -0.04 -3.39
CA GLU A 157 15.93 0.16 -4.71
C GLU A 157 14.90 0.36 -5.84
N GLN A 158 13.67 -0.16 -5.69
CA GLN A 158 12.61 0.03 -6.68
C GLN A 158 12.11 1.47 -6.73
N ARG A 159 12.48 2.35 -5.78
CA ARG A 159 12.10 3.78 -5.79
C ARG A 159 12.40 4.44 -7.14
N ILE A 160 13.60 4.24 -7.67
CA ILE A 160 14.02 4.85 -8.95
C ILE A 160 13.27 4.27 -10.15
N VAL A 161 12.75 3.05 -10.01
CA VAL A 161 11.99 2.39 -11.06
C VAL A 161 10.54 2.86 -11.01
N GLU A 162 9.88 2.73 -9.86
CA GLU A 162 8.46 3.05 -9.66
C GLU A 162 8.15 4.52 -9.86
N TYR A 163 9.02 5.44 -9.44
CA TYR A 163 8.75 6.88 -9.57
C TYR A 163 9.20 7.48 -10.90
N ASN A 164 9.83 6.68 -11.75
CA ASN A 164 10.30 7.15 -13.04
C ASN A 164 9.28 6.80 -14.14
N PRO A 165 8.64 7.80 -14.79
CA PRO A 165 7.71 7.56 -15.88
C PRO A 165 8.41 7.17 -17.19
N PHE A 166 9.71 7.47 -17.34
CA PHE A 166 10.41 7.27 -18.60
C PHE A 166 11.46 6.17 -18.49
N PRO A 167 11.37 5.08 -19.28
CA PRO A 167 12.46 4.13 -19.38
C PRO A 167 13.74 4.85 -19.80
N SER A 168 14.82 4.64 -19.05
CA SER A 168 16.15 5.15 -19.39
C SER A 168 17.21 4.13 -18.97
N ARG A 169 18.08 4.47 -18.02
CA ARG A 169 19.00 3.51 -17.38
C ARG A 169 18.25 2.43 -16.58
N HIS A 170 17.02 2.73 -16.17
CA HIS A 170 16.12 1.80 -15.48
C HIS A 170 14.83 1.62 -16.29
N PRO A 171 14.10 0.50 -16.09
CA PRO A 171 12.91 0.17 -16.89
C PRO A 171 11.79 1.22 -16.84
N GLY A 172 11.70 2.02 -15.77
CA GLY A 172 10.63 3.01 -15.57
C GLY A 172 9.25 2.36 -15.37
N ARG A 173 8.62 2.60 -14.23
CA ARG A 173 7.29 2.06 -13.89
C ARG A 173 6.32 3.12 -13.37
N GLY A 174 6.57 4.38 -13.72
CA GLY A 174 5.75 5.52 -13.29
C GLY A 174 4.29 5.40 -13.71
N GLU A 175 4.01 4.84 -14.89
CA GLU A 175 2.65 4.60 -15.35
C GLU A 175 1.92 3.60 -14.43
N GLN A 176 2.52 2.44 -14.15
CA GLN A 176 1.93 1.45 -13.23
C GLN A 176 1.83 1.98 -11.80
N TYR A 177 2.75 2.85 -11.39
CA TYR A 177 2.67 3.51 -10.08
C TYR A 177 1.47 4.45 -10.01
N VAL A 178 1.24 5.28 -11.03
CA VAL A 178 0.06 6.15 -11.11
C VAL A 178 -1.22 5.32 -11.20
N GLU A 179 -1.25 4.25 -11.98
CA GLU A 179 -2.39 3.33 -12.08
C GLU A 179 -2.69 2.67 -10.71
N PHE A 180 -1.67 2.25 -9.95
CA PHE A 180 -1.85 1.80 -8.57
C PHE A 180 -2.52 2.87 -7.70
N LEU A 181 -2.10 4.13 -7.80
CA LEU A 181 -2.71 5.21 -7.04
C LEU A 181 -4.18 5.42 -7.43
N LEU A 182 -4.48 5.44 -8.72
CA LEU A 182 -5.81 5.77 -9.24
C LEU A 182 -6.82 4.63 -9.08
N GLU A 183 -6.39 3.40 -9.32
CA GLU A 183 -7.29 2.26 -9.41
C GLU A 183 -7.34 1.42 -8.13
N THR A 184 -6.29 1.47 -7.31
CA THR A 184 -6.22 0.66 -6.07
C THR A 184 -6.27 1.55 -4.85
N LEU A 185 -5.30 2.45 -4.67
CA LEU A 185 -5.15 3.13 -3.38
C LEU A 185 -6.24 4.19 -3.16
N LYS A 186 -6.42 5.11 -4.12
CA LYS A 186 -7.37 6.22 -3.97
C LYS A 186 -8.81 5.73 -3.72
N PRO A 187 -9.34 4.73 -4.45
CA PRO A 187 -10.69 4.23 -4.19
C PRO A 187 -10.87 3.66 -2.78
N LEU A 188 -9.84 2.98 -2.24
CA LEU A 188 -9.88 2.47 -0.87
C LEU A 188 -9.90 3.62 0.16
N VAL A 189 -9.06 4.63 -0.02
CA VAL A 189 -9.03 5.81 0.86
C VAL A 189 -10.35 6.58 0.80
N ASP A 190 -10.88 6.82 -0.40
CA ASP A 190 -12.14 7.55 -0.60
C ASP A 190 -13.34 6.80 0.00
N ARG A 191 -13.33 5.46 -0.03
CA ARG A 191 -14.38 4.62 0.56
C ARG A 191 -14.31 4.61 2.09
N ASP A 192 -13.11 4.50 2.64
CA ASP A 192 -12.92 4.25 4.08
C ASP A 192 -12.86 5.54 4.91
N PHE A 193 -12.59 6.69 4.27
CA PHE A 193 -12.43 7.97 4.95
C PHE A 193 -13.30 9.08 4.33
N ARG A 194 -13.61 10.09 5.14
CA ARG A 194 -14.35 11.29 4.73
C ARG A 194 -13.46 12.21 3.90
N THR A 195 -13.21 11.83 2.66
CA THR A 195 -12.41 12.60 1.70
C THR A 195 -13.31 13.58 0.94
N LEU A 196 -12.77 14.73 0.55
CA LEU A 196 -13.38 15.55 -0.50
C LEU A 196 -12.99 14.92 -1.84
N PRO A 197 -13.93 14.33 -2.60
CA PRO A 197 -13.64 13.89 -3.94
C PRO A 197 -13.23 15.10 -4.78
N MET A 198 -12.33 14.89 -5.73
CA MET A 198 -12.00 15.91 -6.73
C MET A 198 -13.31 16.42 -7.36
N PRO A 199 -13.44 17.74 -7.63
CA PRO A 199 -14.58 18.24 -8.39
C PRO A 199 -14.62 17.50 -9.73
N SER A 200 -15.74 16.83 -10.03
CA SER A 200 -16.04 16.37 -11.38
C SER A 200 -16.11 17.62 -12.26
N THR A 201 -15.12 17.78 -13.14
CA THR A 201 -15.10 18.82 -14.18
C THR A 201 -15.91 18.38 -15.38
#